data_AF-A0A3R6VQV3-F1
#
_entry.id   AF-A0A3R6VQV3-F1
#
_cell.length_a   1.000
_cell.length_b   1.000
_cell.length_c   1.000
_cell.angle_alpha   90.00
_cell.angle_beta   90.00
_cell.angle_gamma   90.00
#
_symmetry.space_group_name_H-M   'P 1'
#
loop_
_entity.id
_entity.type
_entity.pdbx_description
1 polymer ?
#
loop_
_entity_poly.entity_id
_entity_poly.type
_entity_poly.pdbx_seq_one_letter_code
_entity_poly.pdbx_strand_id
1 'polypeptide(L)'
;MADQQEALERLRELYREKNEHLEKFLEPVEPYEFYREIFPEGSFERKGHFEDRKGNGIAVTVPKGEVDKATGIALQIEGDGKAKRCTITDELDELRELQDTDFTIMSPISYFGLRRCGKNARYLYALVFDLDGVGMPQLRDTLHQMNKDILPQATFVVNSGTGLHLYYVLKEPVPMYPYNQKCLKELKYSLTRQIWNKFTSTIKEPQMQGILQGFRVVGSGSKLGREYPVRAFRLGGPVELARLLDYIPDSNGEQQRLEGLMRKSRLSLAEAKEKYPDWYERRIVKKERRGRWTVKRDLYDWWLHRIADEIRVGHRFYGIMTLAIYAKKCGIDEDELRRDAFALLRPYDDMSVEDINRFTKDDVVCALEMFNEDYVTFPRDDIAKLSGLTMPVNKRNWRKQEQHLKIARATRDIVHSNWREGNGRPSAQARVYEWRQQHPEGRKADCHRETGLDPKTVRKWWDCPPPAVRFENGHITVRVSPSQELSDWILDALHDGGQE
;
A
#
# COMPACT_ATOMS: atom_id res chain seq x y z
N MET A 1 -5.77 -3.62 -50.40
CA MET A 1 -4.31 -3.57 -50.63
C MET A 1 -3.81 -2.14 -50.76
N ALA A 2 -4.29 -1.33 -51.71
CA ALA A 2 -3.88 0.08 -51.84
C ALA A 2 -4.17 0.95 -50.58
N ASP A 3 -5.38 0.84 -50.03
CA ASP A 3 -5.82 1.58 -48.83
C ASP A 3 -5.01 1.25 -47.56
N GLN A 4 -4.55 0.00 -47.41
CA GLN A 4 -3.71 -0.42 -46.28
C GLN A 4 -2.26 0.09 -46.41
N GLN A 5 -1.73 0.14 -47.63
CA GLN A 5 -0.40 0.68 -47.89
C GLN A 5 -0.38 2.19 -47.64
N GLU A 6 -1.40 2.91 -48.11
CA GLU A 6 -1.55 4.34 -47.90
C GLU A 6 -1.71 4.68 -46.40
N ALA A 7 -2.51 3.89 -45.66
CA ALA A 7 -2.64 4.06 -44.21
C ALA A 7 -1.30 3.85 -43.47
N LEU A 8 -0.49 2.86 -43.88
CA LEU A 8 0.82 2.62 -43.30
C LEU A 8 1.82 3.76 -43.60
N GLU A 9 1.78 4.31 -44.81
CA GLU A 9 2.60 5.47 -45.19
C GLU A 9 2.23 6.71 -44.39
N ARG A 10 0.92 6.97 -44.17
CA ARG A 10 0.47 8.05 -43.29
C ARG A 10 0.97 7.89 -41.85
N LEU A 11 0.99 6.66 -41.32
CA LEU A 11 1.53 6.40 -39.98
C LEU A 11 3.06 6.63 -39.90
N ARG A 12 3.78 6.27 -40.96
CA ARG A 12 5.23 6.52 -41.08
C ARG A 12 5.57 8.00 -41.16
N GLU A 13 4.76 8.76 -41.89
CA GLU A 13 4.92 10.22 -41.97
C GLU A 13 4.61 10.86 -40.62
N LEU A 14 3.51 10.49 -39.98
CA LEU A 14 3.16 10.96 -38.64
C LEU A 14 4.26 10.63 -37.61
N TYR A 15 4.91 9.47 -37.72
CA TYR A 15 6.04 9.13 -36.86
C TYR A 15 7.22 10.10 -37.03
N ARG A 16 7.54 10.49 -38.27
CA ARG A 16 8.61 11.47 -38.56
C ARG A 16 8.24 12.84 -38.02
N GLU A 17 7.02 13.32 -38.29
CA GLU A 17 6.52 14.61 -37.78
C GLU A 17 6.57 14.68 -36.25
N LYS A 18 6.17 13.59 -35.56
CA LYS A 18 6.26 13.51 -34.10
C LYS A 18 7.71 13.64 -33.62
N ASN A 19 8.63 12.92 -34.26
CA ASN A 19 10.05 12.97 -33.90
C ASN A 19 10.64 14.36 -34.12
N GLU A 20 10.40 14.98 -35.28
CA GLU A 20 10.86 16.35 -35.56
C GLU A 20 10.33 17.35 -34.53
N HIS A 21 9.05 17.19 -34.14
CA HIS A 21 8.46 18.02 -33.10
C HIS A 21 9.09 17.76 -31.73
N LEU A 22 9.28 16.50 -31.34
CA LEU A 22 9.90 16.13 -30.07
C LEU A 22 11.35 16.63 -30.00
N GLU A 23 12.16 16.43 -31.04
CA GLU A 23 13.55 16.90 -31.14
C GLU A 23 13.68 18.42 -31.04
N LYS A 24 12.67 19.16 -31.53
CA LYS A 24 12.67 20.61 -31.46
C LYS A 24 12.50 21.15 -30.03
N PHE A 25 11.77 20.43 -29.19
CA PHE A 25 11.38 20.91 -27.85
C PHE A 25 11.99 20.12 -26.69
N LEU A 26 12.45 18.89 -26.94
CA LEU A 26 12.95 17.95 -25.95
C LEU A 26 14.32 17.41 -26.38
N GLU A 27 15.12 16.98 -25.41
CA GLU A 27 16.44 16.39 -25.64
C GLU A 27 16.28 14.91 -26.06
N PRO A 28 16.76 14.48 -27.24
CA PRO A 28 16.81 13.06 -27.60
C PRO A 28 17.76 12.29 -26.68
N VAL A 29 17.38 11.08 -26.28
CA VAL A 29 18.17 10.25 -25.37
C VAL A 29 18.50 8.92 -26.01
N GLU A 30 19.78 8.55 -25.96
CA GLU A 30 20.25 7.27 -26.50
C GLU A 30 19.75 6.09 -25.65
N PRO A 31 19.51 4.90 -26.24
CA PRO A 31 18.95 3.76 -25.52
C PRO A 31 19.69 3.39 -24.23
N TYR A 32 21.04 3.42 -24.27
CA TYR A 32 21.85 3.09 -23.09
C TYR A 32 21.63 4.10 -21.96
N GLU A 33 21.67 5.40 -22.25
CA GLU A 33 21.46 6.48 -21.28
C GLU A 33 20.05 6.42 -20.69
N PHE A 34 19.05 6.23 -21.55
CA PHE A 34 17.66 6.07 -21.14
C PHE A 34 17.48 4.96 -20.09
N TYR A 35 18.05 3.78 -20.33
CA TYR A 35 17.94 2.66 -19.40
C TYR A 35 18.85 2.80 -18.18
N ARG A 36 20.02 3.45 -18.32
CA ARG A 36 20.91 3.74 -17.18
C ARG A 36 20.29 4.71 -16.18
N GLU A 37 19.44 5.61 -16.64
CA GLU A 37 18.70 6.51 -15.76
C GLU A 37 17.49 5.86 -15.08
N ILE A 38 16.82 4.93 -15.77
CA ILE A 38 15.77 4.12 -15.16
C ILE A 38 16.39 3.15 -14.14
N PHE A 39 17.54 2.56 -14.48
CA PHE A 39 18.26 1.59 -13.68
C PHE A 39 19.69 2.10 -13.41
N PRO A 40 19.87 2.97 -12.40
CA PRO A 40 21.20 3.44 -12.00
C PRO A 40 22.15 2.27 -11.69
N GLU A 41 23.46 2.50 -11.83
CA GLU A 41 24.47 1.48 -11.50
C GLU A 41 24.25 0.88 -10.10
N GLY A 42 24.35 -0.45 -10.03
CA GLY A 42 23.99 -1.24 -8.86
C GLY A 42 22.49 -1.54 -8.73
N SER A 43 21.68 -1.29 -9.75
CA SER A 43 20.26 -1.68 -9.75
C SER A 43 20.06 -3.18 -9.93
N PHE A 44 20.95 -3.82 -10.69
CA PHE A 44 20.90 -5.24 -11.03
C PHE A 44 22.13 -5.99 -10.49
N GLU A 45 22.18 -7.30 -10.73
CA GLU A 45 23.40 -8.10 -10.50
C GLU A 45 24.39 -7.84 -11.63
N ARG A 46 25.68 -7.75 -11.27
CA ARG A 46 26.75 -7.72 -12.27
C ARG A 46 26.82 -9.08 -12.97
N LYS A 47 27.21 -9.08 -14.24
CA LYS A 47 27.23 -10.29 -15.05
C LYS A 47 28.12 -11.37 -14.44
N GLY A 48 27.52 -12.50 -14.06
CA GLY A 48 28.22 -13.63 -13.43
C GLY A 48 28.46 -13.51 -11.93
N HIS A 49 28.01 -12.41 -11.28
CA HIS A 49 28.21 -12.13 -9.86
C HIS A 49 26.94 -12.32 -9.03
N PHE A 50 26.56 -13.58 -8.81
CA PHE A 50 25.33 -13.94 -8.08
C PHE A 50 25.37 -13.60 -6.58
N GLU A 51 26.54 -13.24 -6.03
CA GLU A 51 26.68 -12.74 -4.67
C GLU A 51 26.00 -11.39 -4.43
N ASP A 52 25.72 -10.62 -5.49
CA ASP A 52 25.05 -9.32 -5.41
C ASP A 52 23.61 -9.45 -4.86
N ARG A 53 22.96 -10.59 -5.07
CA ARG A 53 21.60 -10.93 -4.58
C ARG A 53 20.54 -9.88 -4.97
N LYS A 54 20.63 -9.37 -6.19
CA LYS A 54 19.72 -8.36 -6.76
C LYS A 54 18.81 -8.99 -7.82
N GLY A 55 17.73 -8.30 -8.16
CA GLY A 55 16.91 -8.70 -9.31
C GLY A 55 17.51 -8.13 -10.58
N ASN A 56 17.23 -8.75 -11.73
CA ASN A 56 17.72 -8.30 -13.04
C ASN A 56 16.56 -7.81 -13.92
N GLY A 57 16.88 -7.05 -14.96
CA GLY A 57 15.90 -6.72 -16.00
C GLY A 57 15.55 -7.96 -16.81
N ILE A 58 14.30 -8.09 -17.25
CA ILE A 58 13.87 -9.21 -18.10
C ILE A 58 13.22 -8.67 -19.37
N ALA A 59 13.94 -8.81 -20.49
CA ALA A 59 13.44 -8.53 -21.81
C ALA A 59 12.86 -9.79 -22.46
N VAL A 60 11.79 -9.63 -23.22
CA VAL A 60 11.12 -10.72 -23.94
C VAL A 60 11.05 -10.36 -25.41
N THR A 61 11.67 -11.18 -26.25
CA THR A 61 11.71 -11.03 -27.70
C THR A 61 10.82 -12.06 -28.36
N VAL A 62 10.02 -11.64 -29.33
CA VAL A 62 9.16 -12.53 -30.13
C VAL A 62 9.59 -12.46 -31.61
N PRO A 63 9.87 -13.61 -32.25
CA PRO A 63 10.17 -13.66 -33.69
C PRO A 63 9.00 -13.18 -34.54
N LYS A 64 9.30 -12.56 -35.68
CA LYS A 64 8.35 -11.89 -36.59
C LYS A 64 7.23 -12.77 -37.18
N GLY A 65 7.37 -14.11 -37.11
CA GLY A 65 6.39 -15.06 -37.64
C GLY A 65 5.16 -15.31 -36.76
N GLU A 66 5.20 -14.89 -35.48
CA GLU A 66 4.21 -15.28 -34.46
C GLU A 66 3.46 -14.07 -33.86
N VAL A 67 3.67 -12.86 -34.39
CA VAL A 67 3.03 -11.64 -33.89
C VAL A 67 1.78 -11.35 -34.71
N ASP A 68 0.60 -11.40 -34.09
CA ASP A 68 -0.64 -10.93 -34.69
C ASP A 68 -0.48 -9.44 -35.07
N LYS A 69 -0.57 -9.17 -36.38
CA LYS A 69 -0.40 -7.85 -36.99
C LYS A 69 -1.47 -6.85 -36.54
N ALA A 70 -2.61 -7.32 -36.03
CA ALA A 70 -3.73 -6.47 -35.66
C ALA A 70 -3.61 -5.82 -34.27
N THR A 71 -3.08 -6.55 -33.28
CA THR A 71 -3.14 -6.11 -31.88
C THR A 71 -1.77 -5.74 -31.31
N GLY A 72 -0.68 -6.34 -31.80
CA GLY A 72 0.66 -6.10 -31.28
C GLY A 72 0.82 -6.45 -29.78
N ILE A 73 -0.08 -7.27 -29.26
CA ILE A 73 -0.05 -7.81 -27.92
C ILE A 73 0.60 -9.20 -28.02
N ALA A 74 1.75 -9.39 -27.39
CA ALA A 74 2.27 -10.73 -27.12
C ALA A 74 1.49 -11.33 -25.93
N LEU A 75 0.24 -11.71 -26.16
CA LEU A 75 -0.56 -12.51 -25.23
C LEU A 75 -0.86 -13.83 -25.92
N GLN A 76 -0.36 -14.90 -25.27
CA GLN A 76 -0.37 -16.30 -25.70
C GLN A 76 0.50 -16.63 -26.91
N ILE A 77 1.71 -17.11 -26.62
CA ILE A 77 2.34 -18.10 -27.47
C ILE A 77 2.15 -19.46 -26.79
N GLU A 78 1.16 -20.22 -27.25
CA GLU A 78 1.15 -21.69 -27.13
C GLU A 78 0.82 -22.28 -28.50
N GLY A 79 1.71 -23.18 -28.95
CA GLY A 79 1.76 -23.75 -30.30
C GLY A 79 3.15 -23.52 -30.88
N ASP A 80 4.07 -24.45 -30.57
CA ASP A 80 5.54 -24.57 -30.83
C ASP A 80 6.51 -23.36 -30.65
N GLY A 81 6.01 -22.12 -30.60
CA GLY A 81 6.75 -20.85 -30.41
C GLY A 81 7.19 -20.51 -28.97
N LYS A 82 8.49 -20.32 -28.75
CA LYS A 82 9.05 -19.91 -27.45
C LYS A 82 9.53 -18.46 -27.52
N ALA A 83 8.86 -17.56 -26.80
CA ALA A 83 9.40 -16.23 -26.53
C ALA A 83 10.80 -16.33 -25.90
N LYS A 84 11.81 -15.73 -26.56
CA LYS A 84 13.19 -15.71 -26.05
C LYS A 84 13.26 -14.69 -24.93
N ARG A 85 13.71 -15.13 -23.76
CA ARG A 85 13.89 -14.26 -22.59
C ARG A 85 15.37 -13.91 -22.48
N CYS A 86 15.66 -12.62 -22.38
CA CYS A 86 16.99 -12.11 -22.13
C CYS A 86 17.03 -11.51 -20.72
N THR A 87 18.07 -11.84 -19.96
CA THR A 87 18.32 -11.25 -18.64
C THR A 87 19.27 -10.08 -18.83
N ILE A 88 18.89 -8.90 -18.35
CA ILE A 88 19.67 -7.68 -18.45
C ILE A 88 20.41 -7.49 -17.14
N THR A 89 21.73 -7.51 -17.21
CA THR A 89 22.64 -7.34 -16.07
C THR A 89 22.99 -5.88 -15.86
N ASP A 90 23.66 -5.55 -14.76
CA ASP A 90 23.88 -4.16 -14.34
C ASP A 90 24.71 -3.36 -15.35
N GLU A 91 25.57 -4.01 -16.13
CA GLU A 91 26.35 -3.41 -17.21
C GLU A 91 25.47 -2.94 -18.38
N LEU A 92 24.25 -3.48 -18.51
CA LEU A 92 23.29 -3.23 -19.59
C LEU A 92 23.80 -3.59 -21.01
N ASP A 93 24.87 -4.37 -21.12
CA ASP A 93 25.48 -4.77 -22.40
C ASP A 93 24.47 -5.50 -23.30
N GLU A 94 23.57 -6.29 -22.71
CA GLU A 94 22.55 -7.03 -23.43
C GLU A 94 21.58 -6.13 -24.21
N LEU A 95 21.46 -4.84 -23.87
CA LEU A 95 20.58 -3.90 -24.59
C LEU A 95 20.98 -3.73 -26.05
N ARG A 96 22.27 -3.83 -26.38
CA ARG A 96 22.77 -3.67 -27.76
C ARG A 96 22.16 -4.71 -28.69
N GLU A 97 22.08 -5.96 -28.25
CA GLU A 97 21.48 -7.05 -29.02
C GLU A 97 19.95 -6.89 -29.19
N LEU A 98 19.29 -6.18 -28.26
CA LEU A 98 17.85 -5.97 -28.32
C LEU A 98 17.43 -4.88 -29.31
N GLN A 99 18.32 -3.95 -29.65
CA GLN A 99 18.04 -2.89 -30.62
C GLN A 99 17.81 -3.48 -32.02
N ASP A 100 18.48 -4.59 -32.35
CA ASP A 100 18.35 -5.27 -33.64
C ASP A 100 17.14 -6.21 -33.76
N THR A 101 16.15 -6.08 -32.88
CA THR A 101 14.97 -6.96 -32.84
C THR A 101 13.70 -6.27 -33.36
N ASP A 102 12.81 -7.03 -34.02
CA ASP A 102 11.54 -6.51 -34.54
C ASP A 102 10.48 -6.28 -33.45
N PHE A 103 10.51 -7.09 -32.39
CA PHE A 103 9.62 -6.96 -31.24
C PHE A 103 10.30 -7.46 -29.97
N THR A 104 10.72 -6.52 -29.13
CA THR A 104 11.18 -6.80 -27.78
C THR A 104 10.47 -5.90 -26.80
N ILE A 105 9.99 -6.48 -25.69
CA ILE A 105 9.39 -5.74 -24.60
C ILE A 105 10.15 -5.91 -23.30
N MET A 106 10.24 -4.83 -22.52
CA MET A 106 10.79 -4.83 -21.17
C MET A 106 9.91 -4.00 -20.25
N SER A 107 9.78 -4.41 -18.99
CA SER A 107 9.12 -3.61 -17.96
C SER A 107 10.17 -2.85 -17.15
N PRO A 108 9.84 -1.68 -16.56
CA PRO A 108 10.73 -0.91 -15.70
C PRO A 108 10.84 -1.55 -14.29
N ILE A 109 11.06 -2.86 -14.22
CA ILE A 109 11.01 -3.68 -13.01
C ILE A 109 12.20 -4.64 -12.98
N SER A 110 12.81 -4.82 -11.81
CA SER A 110 13.76 -5.91 -11.56
C SER A 110 13.06 -7.19 -11.11
N TYR A 111 13.56 -8.35 -11.52
CA TYR A 111 12.99 -9.65 -11.20
C TYR A 111 14.04 -10.62 -10.66
N PHE A 112 13.64 -11.46 -9.70
CA PHE A 112 14.42 -12.65 -9.36
C PHE A 112 14.08 -13.81 -10.31
N GLY A 113 15.12 -14.45 -10.84
CA GLY A 113 14.99 -15.51 -11.83
C GLY A 113 14.52 -15.01 -13.20
N LEU A 114 14.10 -15.95 -14.06
CA LEU A 114 13.91 -15.69 -15.49
C LEU A 114 12.48 -15.30 -15.91
N ARG A 115 11.53 -15.26 -14.98
CA ARG A 115 10.10 -15.06 -15.30
C ARG A 115 9.60 -13.70 -14.85
N ARG A 116 8.93 -13.01 -15.77
CA ARG A 116 8.28 -11.72 -15.59
C ARG A 116 6.89 -11.87 -14.97
N CYS A 117 6.83 -12.15 -13.67
CA CYS A 117 5.57 -12.28 -12.94
C CYS A 117 5.62 -11.63 -11.56
N GLY A 118 4.45 -11.35 -10.97
CA GLY A 118 4.35 -10.61 -9.72
C GLY A 118 5.11 -11.26 -8.57
N LYS A 119 5.16 -12.59 -8.49
CA LYS A 119 5.91 -13.31 -7.44
C LYS A 119 7.43 -13.08 -7.52
N ASN A 120 7.94 -12.79 -8.71
CA ASN A 120 9.37 -12.62 -8.98
C ASN A 120 9.76 -11.13 -9.01
N ALA A 121 8.79 -10.21 -9.10
CA ALA A 121 9.06 -8.78 -9.17
C ALA A 121 9.68 -8.29 -7.85
N ARG A 122 10.77 -7.53 -7.95
CA ARG A 122 11.57 -7.08 -6.80
C ARG A 122 11.44 -5.58 -6.56
N TYR A 123 11.80 -4.74 -7.54
CA TYR A 123 11.63 -3.28 -7.47
C TYR A 123 11.03 -2.73 -8.76
N LEU A 124 10.09 -1.79 -8.63
CA LEU A 124 9.61 -0.94 -9.73
C LEU A 124 10.41 0.34 -9.76
N TYR A 125 10.99 0.68 -10.91
CA TYR A 125 11.84 1.85 -11.10
C TYR A 125 11.14 3.01 -11.81
N ALA A 126 10.12 2.72 -12.62
CA ALA A 126 9.33 3.77 -13.28
C ALA A 126 7.87 3.33 -13.42
N LEU A 127 6.95 4.29 -13.35
CA LEU A 127 5.59 4.11 -13.85
C LEU A 127 5.55 4.48 -15.33
N VAL A 128 4.88 3.65 -16.13
CA VAL A 128 4.81 3.84 -17.57
C VAL A 128 3.37 3.75 -18.03
N PHE A 129 2.97 4.74 -18.82
CA PHE A 129 1.63 4.87 -19.40
C PHE A 129 1.76 4.82 -20.91
N ASP A 130 1.08 3.86 -21.52
CA ASP A 130 0.96 3.74 -22.96
C ASP A 130 -0.23 4.57 -23.44
N LEU A 131 0.01 5.49 -24.36
CA LEU A 131 -0.99 6.32 -25.00
C LEU A 131 -1.05 5.96 -26.48
N ASP A 132 -2.13 5.29 -26.87
CA ASP A 132 -2.46 5.03 -28.26
C ASP A 132 -3.33 6.14 -28.84
N GLY A 133 -3.49 6.16 -30.18
CA GLY A 133 -4.33 7.14 -30.86
C GLY A 133 -3.76 8.56 -30.83
N VAL A 134 -2.44 8.71 -30.69
CA VAL A 134 -1.77 10.01 -30.58
C VAL A 134 -1.48 10.55 -31.98
N GLY A 135 -2.20 11.58 -32.43
CA GLY A 135 -1.84 12.41 -33.58
C GLY A 135 -0.96 13.60 -33.18
N MET A 136 -0.61 14.46 -34.14
CA MET A 136 0.12 15.70 -33.86
C MET A 136 -0.60 16.64 -32.88
N PRO A 137 -1.94 16.86 -32.97
CA PRO A 137 -2.66 17.64 -31.97
C PRO A 137 -2.54 17.03 -30.57
N GLN A 138 -2.71 15.71 -30.46
CA GLN A 138 -2.64 15.02 -29.18
C GLN A 138 -1.25 15.07 -28.55
N LEU A 139 -0.19 14.92 -29.35
CA LEU A 139 1.18 15.09 -28.86
C LEU A 139 1.40 16.50 -28.30
N ARG A 140 1.01 17.54 -29.04
CA ARG A 140 1.16 18.93 -28.62
C ARG A 140 0.40 19.23 -27.34
N ASP A 141 -0.85 18.78 -27.24
CA ASP A 141 -1.66 18.96 -26.04
C ASP A 141 -1.14 18.16 -24.85
N THR A 142 -0.59 16.97 -25.06
CA THR A 142 0.05 16.18 -24.00
C THR A 142 1.23 16.95 -23.39
N LEU A 143 2.14 17.47 -24.23
CA LEU A 143 3.27 18.28 -23.77
C LEU A 143 2.81 19.60 -23.13
N HIS A 144 1.79 20.25 -23.70
CA HIS A 144 1.22 21.47 -23.14
C HIS A 144 0.64 21.25 -21.74
N GLN A 145 -0.16 20.20 -21.55
CA GLN A 145 -0.76 19.89 -20.26
C GLN A 145 0.29 19.56 -19.19
N MET A 146 1.37 18.84 -19.55
CA MET A 146 2.50 18.61 -18.65
C MET A 146 3.22 19.91 -18.28
N ASN A 147 3.45 20.80 -19.24
CA ASN A 147 4.08 22.11 -19.00
C ASN A 147 3.21 23.07 -18.19
N LYS A 148 1.89 22.86 -18.18
CA LYS A 148 0.92 23.64 -17.40
C LYS A 148 0.55 22.99 -16.06
N ASP A 149 1.22 21.91 -15.69
CA ASP A 149 0.97 21.18 -14.43
C ASP A 149 -0.48 20.63 -14.34
N ILE A 150 -1.13 20.42 -15.48
CA ILE A 150 -2.44 19.77 -15.57
C ILE A 150 -2.28 18.25 -15.51
N LEU A 151 -1.25 17.74 -16.23
CA LEU A 151 -0.79 16.36 -16.13
C LEU A 151 0.55 16.33 -15.41
N PRO A 152 0.87 15.24 -14.70
CA PRO A 152 2.20 15.09 -14.14
C PRO A 152 3.23 15.15 -15.28
N GLN A 153 4.29 15.91 -15.08
CA GLN A 153 5.38 15.97 -16.06
C GLN A 153 6.11 14.63 -16.10
N ALA A 154 6.15 13.99 -17.27
CA ALA A 154 6.90 12.76 -17.47
C ALA A 154 8.42 13.03 -17.44
N THR A 155 9.20 12.06 -16.97
CA THR A 155 10.65 12.08 -17.08
C THR A 155 11.07 11.93 -18.54
N PHE A 156 10.51 10.92 -19.23
CA PHE A 156 10.72 10.70 -20.65
C PHE A 156 9.42 10.55 -21.41
N VAL A 157 9.40 11.12 -22.61
CA VAL A 157 8.37 10.89 -23.63
C VAL A 157 9.00 10.00 -24.69
N VAL A 158 8.43 8.80 -24.89
CA VAL A 158 8.97 7.81 -25.83
C VAL A 158 7.99 7.65 -26.99
N ASN A 159 8.42 7.93 -28.21
CA ASN A 159 7.65 7.63 -29.41
C ASN A 159 7.75 6.13 -29.73
N SER A 160 6.63 5.40 -29.55
CA SER A 160 6.58 3.94 -29.71
C SER A 160 6.27 3.48 -31.14
N GLY A 161 6.17 4.42 -32.08
CA GLY A 161 5.74 4.22 -33.46
C GLY A 161 4.39 4.91 -33.70
N THR A 162 3.32 4.28 -33.25
CA THR A 162 1.95 4.78 -33.43
C THR A 162 1.45 5.61 -32.25
N GLY A 163 1.99 5.39 -31.05
CA GLY A 163 1.60 6.04 -29.80
C GLY A 163 2.77 6.68 -29.06
N LEU A 164 2.58 6.95 -27.77
CA LEU A 164 3.61 7.42 -26.85
C LEU A 164 3.66 6.50 -25.62
N HIS A 165 4.86 6.22 -25.11
CA HIS A 165 5.01 5.77 -23.73
C HIS A 165 5.52 6.93 -22.87
N LEU A 166 4.80 7.25 -21.81
CA LEU A 166 5.17 8.28 -20.84
C LEU A 166 5.81 7.60 -19.63
N TYR A 167 7.11 7.83 -19.44
CA TYR A 167 7.88 7.26 -18.33
C TYR A 167 8.01 8.28 -17.20
N TYR A 168 7.63 7.84 -16.00
CA TYR A 168 7.77 8.57 -14.75
C TYR A 168 8.78 7.80 -13.89
N VAL A 169 10.07 8.14 -14.03
CA VAL A 169 11.15 7.48 -13.30
C VAL A 169 11.04 7.85 -11.84
N LEU A 170 10.99 6.86 -10.96
CA LEU A 170 10.81 7.09 -9.54
C LEU A 170 12.16 7.47 -8.91
N LYS A 171 12.17 8.55 -8.15
CA LYS A 171 13.35 8.98 -7.36
C LYS A 171 13.82 7.87 -6.41
N GLU A 172 12.90 7.05 -5.91
CA GLU A 172 13.18 5.86 -5.12
C GLU A 172 12.42 4.66 -5.67
N PRO A 173 13.11 3.54 -6.01
CA PRO A 173 12.45 2.34 -6.48
C PRO A 173 11.50 1.75 -5.43
N VAL A 174 10.34 1.26 -5.88
CA VAL A 174 9.30 0.73 -4.98
C VAL A 174 9.42 -0.79 -4.86
N PRO A 175 9.56 -1.35 -3.64
CA PRO A 175 9.54 -2.80 -3.46
C PRO A 175 8.23 -3.42 -3.96
N MET A 176 8.31 -4.46 -4.77
CA MET A 176 7.16 -5.07 -5.44
C MET A 176 6.53 -6.20 -4.61
N TYR A 177 6.27 -5.99 -3.32
CA TYR A 177 5.48 -6.93 -2.52
C TYR A 177 4.04 -7.01 -3.03
N PRO A 178 3.30 -8.13 -2.85
CA PRO A 178 1.93 -8.28 -3.36
C PRO A 178 0.99 -7.13 -2.99
N TYR A 179 1.13 -6.60 -1.77
CA TYR A 179 0.38 -5.42 -1.34
C TYR A 179 0.72 -4.17 -2.16
N ASN A 180 2.01 -3.86 -2.30
CA ASN A 180 2.46 -2.71 -3.09
C ASN A 180 2.05 -2.83 -4.56
N GLN A 181 2.09 -4.03 -5.15
CA GLN A 181 1.60 -4.27 -6.51
C GLN A 181 0.12 -3.91 -6.66
N LYS A 182 -0.72 -4.26 -5.67
CA LYS A 182 -2.12 -3.88 -5.65
C LYS A 182 -2.28 -2.36 -5.56
N CYS A 183 -1.58 -1.71 -4.64
CA CYS A 183 -1.64 -0.25 -4.47
C CYS A 183 -1.19 0.50 -5.74
N LEU A 184 -0.07 0.08 -6.34
CA LEU A 184 0.48 0.67 -7.55
C LEU A 184 -0.42 0.41 -8.76
N LYS A 185 -1.13 -0.72 -8.82
CA LYS A 185 -2.13 -0.98 -9.86
C LYS A 185 -3.28 0.02 -9.78
N GLU A 186 -3.84 0.24 -8.60
CA GLU A 186 -4.91 1.23 -8.40
C GLU A 186 -4.43 2.64 -8.74
N LEU A 187 -3.23 3.02 -8.27
CA LEU A 187 -2.59 4.30 -8.62
C LEU A 187 -2.46 4.48 -10.14
N LYS A 188 -1.87 3.47 -10.82
CA LYS A 188 -1.71 3.49 -12.27
C LYS A 188 -3.08 3.63 -12.96
N TYR A 189 -4.11 2.94 -12.48
CA TYR A 189 -5.44 2.99 -13.06
C TYR A 189 -6.07 4.39 -12.94
N SER A 190 -6.02 4.99 -11.75
CA SER A 190 -6.54 6.35 -11.55
C SER A 190 -5.79 7.38 -12.40
N LEU A 191 -4.46 7.28 -12.49
CA LEU A 191 -3.67 8.16 -13.35
C LEU A 191 -3.90 7.94 -14.84
N THR A 192 -4.09 6.69 -15.29
CA THR A 192 -4.41 6.40 -16.70
C THR A 192 -5.67 7.13 -17.11
N ARG A 193 -6.70 7.23 -16.25
CA ARG A 193 -7.92 7.97 -16.57
C ARG A 193 -7.73 9.48 -16.69
N GLN A 194 -6.73 10.05 -16.04
CA GLN A 194 -6.40 11.48 -16.13
C GLN A 194 -5.56 11.78 -17.37
N ILE A 195 -4.51 10.96 -17.56
CA ILE A 195 -3.58 11.09 -18.68
C ILE A 195 -4.28 10.76 -19.99
N TRP A 196 -5.17 9.77 -20.03
CA TRP A 196 -5.95 9.39 -21.21
C TRP A 196 -7.26 10.17 -21.26
N ASN A 197 -7.25 11.27 -22.01
CA ASN A 197 -8.40 12.15 -22.19
C ASN A 197 -8.54 12.55 -23.66
N LYS A 198 -9.64 13.23 -24.00
CA LYS A 198 -9.98 13.60 -25.39
C LYS A 198 -8.93 14.47 -26.10
N PHE A 199 -8.03 15.09 -25.34
CA PHE A 199 -6.95 15.93 -25.87
C PHE A 199 -5.65 15.16 -26.04
N THR A 200 -5.43 14.07 -25.31
CA THR A 200 -4.18 13.28 -25.37
C THR A 200 -4.32 12.00 -26.18
N SER A 201 -5.54 11.56 -26.47
CA SER A 201 -5.82 10.42 -27.36
C SER A 201 -7.08 10.66 -28.21
N THR A 202 -7.07 10.16 -29.43
CA THR A 202 -8.27 10.08 -30.29
C THR A 202 -9.19 8.90 -29.93
N ILE A 203 -8.70 7.94 -29.14
CA ILE A 203 -9.46 6.78 -28.69
C ILE A 203 -10.22 7.15 -27.42
N LYS A 204 -11.55 6.93 -27.41
CA LYS A 204 -12.43 7.35 -26.32
C LYS A 204 -12.20 6.57 -25.02
N GLU A 205 -12.00 5.27 -25.12
CA GLU A 205 -11.87 4.39 -23.96
C GLU A 205 -10.40 4.12 -23.64
N PRO A 206 -9.94 4.44 -22.42
CA PRO A 206 -8.56 4.17 -22.01
C PRO A 206 -8.25 2.68 -22.00
N GLN A 207 -7.10 2.30 -22.57
CA GLN A 207 -6.57 0.96 -22.39
C GLN A 207 -5.96 0.83 -20.98
N MET A 208 -6.64 0.09 -20.10
CA MET A 208 -6.17 -0.10 -18.74
C MET A 208 -5.09 -1.17 -18.67
N GLN A 209 -3.91 -0.77 -18.20
CA GLN A 209 -2.69 -1.55 -18.30
C GLN A 209 -2.13 -1.94 -16.94
N GLY A 210 -1.77 -3.22 -16.77
CA GLY A 210 -1.23 -3.73 -15.51
C GLY A 210 0.14 -3.13 -15.14
N ILE A 211 0.53 -3.27 -13.86
CA ILE A 211 1.82 -2.75 -13.37
C ILE A 211 3.04 -3.51 -13.94
N LEU A 212 2.86 -4.79 -14.27
CA LEU A 212 3.91 -5.68 -14.79
C LEU A 212 4.04 -5.64 -16.33
N GLN A 213 3.28 -4.76 -16.98
CA GLN A 213 3.30 -4.63 -18.43
C GLN A 213 4.70 -4.27 -18.93
N GLY A 214 5.05 -4.85 -20.06
CA GLY A 214 6.28 -4.57 -20.76
C GLY A 214 5.98 -3.67 -21.94
N PHE A 215 6.90 -2.77 -22.21
CA PHE A 215 6.81 -1.78 -23.27
C PHE A 215 7.91 -2.06 -24.29
N ARG A 216 7.69 -1.67 -25.54
CA ARG A 216 8.71 -1.84 -26.57
C ARG A 216 10.02 -1.17 -26.15
N VAL A 217 11.12 -1.89 -26.32
CA VAL A 217 12.45 -1.45 -25.91
C VAL A 217 12.90 -0.25 -26.75
N VAL A 218 13.44 0.80 -26.12
CA VAL A 218 14.00 1.96 -26.83
C VAL A 218 15.16 1.51 -27.71
N GLY A 219 15.19 1.95 -28.96
CA GLY A 219 16.13 1.51 -30.01
C GLY A 219 15.67 0.27 -30.79
N SER A 220 14.72 -0.52 -30.29
CA SER A 220 14.15 -1.66 -31.05
C SER A 220 13.13 -1.21 -32.10
N GLY A 221 12.79 -2.09 -33.04
CA GLY A 221 11.80 -1.79 -34.07
C GLY A 221 10.40 -1.48 -33.52
N SER A 222 9.72 -0.49 -34.09
CA SER A 222 8.30 -0.24 -33.79
C SER A 222 7.37 -1.12 -34.63
N LYS A 223 6.04 -0.94 -34.47
CA LYS A 223 5.04 -1.57 -35.33
C LYS A 223 5.22 -1.18 -36.82
N LEU A 224 5.91 -0.08 -37.11
CA LEU A 224 6.11 0.46 -38.46
C LEU A 224 7.33 -0.13 -39.19
N GLY A 225 8.17 -0.89 -38.48
CA GLY A 225 9.40 -1.50 -38.97
C GLY A 225 10.66 -1.01 -38.27
N ARG A 226 11.81 -1.60 -38.62
CA ARG A 226 13.12 -1.29 -38.01
C ARG A 226 13.64 0.10 -38.37
N GLU A 227 13.29 0.62 -39.55
CA GLU A 227 13.62 1.98 -39.97
C GLU A 227 12.90 3.07 -39.15
N TYR A 228 11.93 2.66 -38.32
CA TYR A 228 11.15 3.53 -37.45
C TYR A 228 11.29 3.04 -36.01
N PRO A 229 12.48 3.15 -35.39
CA PRO A 229 12.73 2.59 -34.07
C PRO A 229 11.94 3.32 -32.97
N VAL A 230 11.83 2.69 -31.81
CA VAL A 230 11.29 3.36 -30.61
C VAL A 230 12.32 4.38 -30.12
N ARG A 231 11.93 5.65 -29.99
CA ARG A 231 12.86 6.75 -29.64
C ARG A 231 12.42 7.45 -28.37
N ALA A 232 13.37 7.79 -27.50
CA ALA A 232 13.13 8.44 -26.22
C ALA A 232 13.59 9.90 -26.23
N PHE A 233 12.84 10.75 -25.53
CA PHE A 233 13.11 12.16 -25.37
C PHE A 233 12.94 12.56 -23.91
N ARG A 234 13.91 13.29 -23.34
CA ARG A 234 13.86 13.80 -21.98
C ARG A 234 12.98 15.04 -21.92
N LEU A 235 12.06 15.05 -20.97
CA LEU A 235 11.19 16.19 -20.67
C LEU A 235 11.43 16.71 -19.25
N GLY A 236 11.49 15.82 -18.27
CA GLY A 236 11.59 16.16 -16.85
C GLY A 236 12.60 15.28 -16.11
N GLY A 237 12.63 15.43 -14.79
CA GLY A 237 13.48 14.63 -13.89
C GLY A 237 12.77 13.44 -13.24
N PRO A 238 13.45 12.72 -12.34
CA PRO A 238 12.83 11.71 -11.50
C PRO A 238 11.71 12.29 -10.63
N VAL A 239 10.63 11.55 -10.46
CA VAL A 239 9.43 11.95 -9.72
C VAL A 239 9.32 11.22 -8.39
N GLU A 240 8.76 11.91 -7.39
CA GLU A 240 8.35 11.27 -6.16
C GLU A 240 6.97 10.64 -6.34
N LEU A 241 6.81 9.36 -5.95
CA LEU A 241 5.54 8.65 -6.11
C LEU A 241 4.37 9.39 -5.44
N ALA A 242 4.63 10.07 -4.32
CA ALA A 242 3.64 10.85 -3.61
C ALA A 242 3.12 12.04 -4.44
N ARG A 243 4.00 12.71 -5.20
CA ARG A 243 3.61 13.84 -6.08
C ARG A 243 2.64 13.41 -7.17
N LEU A 244 2.72 12.16 -7.63
CA LEU A 244 1.76 11.65 -8.62
C LEU A 244 0.34 11.54 -8.07
N LEU A 245 0.17 11.47 -6.74
CA LEU A 245 -1.15 11.45 -6.11
C LEU A 245 -1.89 12.79 -6.27
N ASP A 246 -1.16 13.90 -6.35
CA ASP A 246 -1.73 15.25 -6.44
C ASP A 246 -2.53 15.47 -7.74
N TYR A 247 -2.27 14.64 -8.75
CA TYR A 247 -2.98 14.67 -10.05
C TYR A 247 -4.21 13.76 -10.08
N ILE A 248 -4.52 13.08 -8.98
CA ILE A 248 -5.71 12.23 -8.88
C ILE A 248 -6.80 13.02 -8.16
N PRO A 249 -7.97 13.24 -8.80
CA PRO A 249 -9.06 13.95 -8.15
C PRO A 249 -9.57 13.15 -6.95
N ASP A 250 -9.69 13.83 -5.81
CA ASP A 250 -10.15 13.23 -4.56
C ASP A 250 -11.67 13.18 -4.41
N SER A 251 -12.40 13.34 -5.52
CA SER A 251 -13.88 13.42 -5.54
C SER A 251 -14.57 12.21 -4.89
N ASN A 252 -13.92 11.05 -4.89
CA ASN A 252 -14.41 9.80 -4.30
C ASN A 252 -13.50 9.24 -3.18
N GLY A 253 -12.58 10.06 -2.62
CA GLY A 253 -11.63 9.59 -1.60
C GLY A 253 -10.53 8.65 -2.12
N GLU A 254 -10.33 8.60 -3.44
CA GLU A 254 -9.32 7.75 -4.09
C GLU A 254 -7.90 8.14 -3.67
N GLN A 255 -7.63 9.44 -3.59
CA GLN A 255 -6.33 9.97 -3.18
C GLN A 255 -6.04 9.59 -1.73
N GLN A 256 -6.99 9.82 -0.82
CA GLN A 256 -6.85 9.48 0.61
C GLN A 256 -6.67 7.96 0.83
N ARG A 257 -7.36 7.13 0.04
CA ARG A 257 -7.17 5.68 0.05
C ARG A 257 -5.76 5.32 -0.38
N LEU A 258 -5.25 5.88 -1.48
CA LEU A 258 -3.89 5.63 -1.98
C LEU A 258 -2.82 6.14 -1.01
N GLU A 259 -3.00 7.32 -0.42
CA GLU A 259 -2.14 7.86 0.63
C GLU A 259 -2.08 6.95 1.86
N GLY A 260 -3.24 6.47 2.33
CA GLY A 260 -3.32 5.55 3.47
C GLY A 260 -2.65 4.20 3.20
N LEU A 261 -2.63 3.75 1.94
CA LEU A 261 -1.92 2.55 1.51
C LEU A 261 -0.40 2.79 1.46
N MET A 262 0.04 3.95 0.95
CA MET A 262 1.46 4.32 0.84
C MET A 262 2.11 4.70 2.17
N ARG A 263 1.34 5.23 3.13
CA ARG A 263 1.81 5.56 4.49
C ARG A 263 2.09 4.34 5.37
N LYS A 264 1.69 3.12 5.00
CA LYS A 264 2.00 1.91 5.78
C LYS A 264 3.47 1.50 5.65
N SER A 265 4.29 2.27 6.35
CA SER A 265 5.52 1.94 7.07
C SER A 265 6.59 1.12 6.32
N ARG A 266 7.62 1.83 5.87
CA ARG A 266 8.98 1.32 5.58
C ARG A 266 9.76 1.08 6.88
N LEU A 267 9.30 0.20 7.76
CA LEU A 267 10.14 -0.24 8.88
C LEU A 267 11.14 -1.27 8.36
N SER A 268 12.42 -0.99 8.53
CA SER A 268 13.45 -2.01 8.33
C SER A 268 13.21 -3.18 9.27
N LEU A 269 13.73 -4.36 8.94
CA LEU A 269 13.62 -5.53 9.83
C LEU A 269 14.24 -5.28 11.22
N ALA A 270 15.28 -4.45 11.29
CA ALA A 270 15.90 -4.05 12.56
C ALA A 270 14.96 -3.18 13.39
N GLU A 271 14.37 -2.13 12.79
CA GLU A 271 13.41 -1.28 13.48
C GLU A 271 12.12 -2.02 13.81
N ALA A 272 11.70 -2.98 12.98
CA ALA A 272 10.56 -3.84 13.26
C ALA A 272 10.85 -4.81 14.41
N LYS A 273 12.09 -5.32 14.53
CA LYS A 273 12.52 -6.13 15.67
C LYS A 273 12.52 -5.32 16.96
N GLU A 274 12.96 -4.07 16.90
CA GLU A 274 12.98 -3.17 18.06
C GLU A 274 11.56 -2.73 18.47
N LYS A 275 10.74 -2.29 17.52
CA LYS A 275 9.38 -1.77 17.80
C LYS A 275 8.35 -2.88 18.04
N TYR A 276 8.53 -4.04 17.42
CA TYR A 276 7.59 -5.16 17.49
C TYR A 276 8.33 -6.50 17.71
N PRO A 277 9.06 -6.67 18.84
CA PRO A 277 9.90 -7.84 19.10
C PRO A 277 9.10 -9.15 19.06
N ASP A 278 7.90 -9.15 19.64
CA ASP A 278 7.02 -10.34 19.64
C ASP A 278 6.52 -10.70 18.23
N TRP A 279 6.21 -9.70 17.41
CA TRP A 279 5.82 -9.94 16.02
C TRP A 279 7.02 -10.49 15.23
N TYR A 280 8.20 -9.93 15.42
CA TYR A 280 9.43 -10.35 14.74
C TYR A 280 9.78 -11.79 15.11
N GLU A 281 9.77 -12.13 16.39
CA GLU A 281 10.01 -13.48 16.89
C GLU A 281 9.02 -14.47 16.27
N ARG A 282 7.72 -14.15 16.31
CA ARG A 282 6.69 -15.07 15.82
C ARG A 282 6.70 -15.21 14.30
N ARG A 283 6.90 -14.12 13.56
CA ARG A 283 6.75 -14.09 12.09
C ARG A 283 8.04 -14.34 11.33
N ILE A 284 9.16 -13.82 11.82
CA ILE A 284 10.45 -13.88 11.13
C ILE A 284 11.28 -15.06 11.64
N VAL A 285 11.39 -15.21 12.96
CA VAL A 285 12.19 -16.29 13.57
C VAL A 285 11.43 -17.61 13.53
N LYS A 286 10.25 -17.68 14.16
CA LYS A 286 9.46 -18.91 14.31
C LYS A 286 8.59 -19.24 13.09
N LYS A 287 8.43 -18.30 12.15
CA LYS A 287 7.59 -18.42 10.94
C LYS A 287 6.19 -18.96 11.24
N GLU A 288 5.62 -18.58 12.38
CA GLU A 288 4.28 -18.98 12.79
C GLU A 288 3.25 -18.50 11.77
N ARG A 289 2.25 -19.34 11.48
CA ARG A 289 1.13 -18.97 10.61
C ARG A 289 0.26 -17.88 11.25
N ARG A 290 -0.42 -17.09 10.41
CA ARG A 290 -1.33 -16.03 10.89
C ARG A 290 -2.39 -16.64 11.81
N GLY A 291 -2.80 -15.87 12.82
CA GLY A 291 -3.91 -16.30 13.69
C GLY A 291 -5.17 -16.49 12.85
N ARG A 292 -5.97 -17.50 13.15
CA ARG A 292 -7.22 -17.81 12.43
C ARG A 292 -8.39 -17.20 13.20
N TRP A 293 -9.31 -16.52 12.52
CA TRP A 293 -10.60 -16.19 13.11
C TRP A 293 -11.57 -17.31 12.79
N THR A 294 -11.87 -18.12 13.80
CA THR A 294 -12.90 -19.16 13.70
C THR A 294 -14.22 -18.58 14.15
N VAL A 295 -15.25 -18.68 13.32
CA VAL A 295 -16.59 -18.17 13.62
C VAL A 295 -17.60 -19.32 13.54
N LYS A 296 -18.75 -19.18 14.20
CA LYS A 296 -19.79 -20.21 14.18
C LYS A 296 -20.45 -20.29 12.81
N ARG A 297 -20.92 -21.49 12.45
CA ARG A 297 -21.69 -21.79 11.24
C ARG A 297 -22.86 -20.84 11.00
N ASP A 298 -23.52 -20.37 12.06
CA ASP A 298 -24.65 -19.43 11.98
C ASP A 298 -24.32 -18.19 11.12
N LEU A 299 -23.06 -17.73 11.12
CA LEU A 299 -22.66 -16.58 10.30
C LEU A 299 -22.60 -16.91 8.80
N TYR A 300 -22.20 -18.13 8.45
CA TYR A 300 -22.20 -18.59 7.06
C TYR A 300 -23.63 -18.70 6.55
N ASP A 301 -24.49 -19.39 7.30
CA ASP A 301 -25.89 -19.59 6.91
C ASP A 301 -26.60 -18.23 6.81
N TRP A 302 -26.46 -17.37 7.81
CA TRP A 302 -27.03 -16.01 7.77
C TRP A 302 -26.54 -15.22 6.57
N TRP A 303 -25.25 -15.31 6.22
CA TRP A 303 -24.70 -14.59 5.08
C TRP A 303 -25.22 -15.12 3.76
N LEU A 304 -25.30 -16.45 3.59
CA LEU A 304 -25.83 -17.11 2.40
C LEU A 304 -27.25 -16.64 2.09
N HIS A 305 -28.15 -16.68 3.09
CA HIS A 305 -29.52 -16.18 2.92
C HIS A 305 -29.51 -14.70 2.53
N ARG A 306 -28.68 -13.91 3.19
CA ARG A 306 -28.66 -12.47 2.99
C ARG A 306 -28.17 -12.06 1.60
N ILE A 307 -27.15 -12.71 1.07
CA ILE A 307 -26.67 -12.43 -0.30
C ILE A 307 -27.58 -13.02 -1.37
N ALA A 308 -28.43 -13.99 -1.03
CA ALA A 308 -29.47 -14.47 -1.93
C ALA A 308 -30.57 -13.40 -2.10
N ASP A 309 -30.96 -12.76 -1.00
CA ASP A 309 -32.12 -11.86 -0.96
C ASP A 309 -31.79 -10.39 -1.23
N GLU A 310 -30.66 -9.89 -0.72
CA GLU A 310 -30.38 -8.43 -0.65
C GLU A 310 -29.32 -7.93 -1.63
N ILE A 311 -28.56 -8.84 -2.28
CA ILE A 311 -27.44 -8.42 -3.12
C ILE A 311 -27.94 -7.65 -4.35
N ARG A 312 -27.16 -6.66 -4.79
CA ARG A 312 -27.48 -5.84 -5.97
C ARG A 312 -26.52 -6.09 -7.12
N VAL A 313 -26.97 -5.75 -8.33
CA VAL A 313 -26.12 -5.67 -9.52
C VAL A 313 -24.88 -4.83 -9.21
N GLY A 314 -23.69 -5.32 -9.62
CA GLY A 314 -22.39 -4.75 -9.26
C GLY A 314 -21.72 -5.39 -8.04
N HIS A 315 -22.45 -6.09 -7.18
CA HIS A 315 -21.90 -6.75 -5.97
C HIS A 315 -21.98 -8.28 -5.96
N ARG A 316 -22.55 -8.89 -7.00
CA ARG A 316 -22.78 -10.36 -7.14
C ARG A 316 -21.51 -11.19 -6.97
N PHE A 317 -20.43 -10.83 -7.68
CA PHE A 317 -19.12 -11.46 -7.52
C PHE A 317 -18.63 -11.38 -6.07
N TYR A 318 -18.73 -10.20 -5.46
CA TYR A 318 -18.32 -9.98 -4.07
C TYR A 318 -19.20 -10.74 -3.07
N GLY A 319 -20.47 -11.01 -3.39
CA GLY A 319 -21.35 -11.89 -2.62
C GLY A 319 -20.77 -13.31 -2.50
N ILE A 320 -20.48 -13.96 -3.64
CA ILE A 320 -19.87 -15.30 -3.67
C ILE A 320 -18.46 -15.30 -3.06
N MET A 321 -17.68 -14.28 -3.36
CA MET A 321 -16.33 -14.12 -2.84
C MET A 321 -16.32 -14.07 -1.30
N THR A 322 -17.25 -13.31 -0.71
CA THR A 322 -17.36 -13.20 0.76
C THR A 322 -18.00 -14.43 1.39
N LEU A 323 -18.90 -15.14 0.68
CA LEU A 323 -19.41 -16.44 1.07
C LEU A 323 -18.27 -17.47 1.21
N ALA A 324 -17.35 -17.53 0.24
CA ALA A 324 -16.18 -18.41 0.28
C ALA A 324 -15.26 -18.10 1.47
N ILE A 325 -15.06 -16.82 1.80
CA ILE A 325 -14.31 -16.39 2.98
C ILE A 325 -15.00 -16.87 4.27
N TYR A 326 -16.32 -16.74 4.37
CA TYR A 326 -17.06 -17.22 5.55
C TYR A 326 -17.08 -18.73 5.65
N ALA A 327 -17.24 -19.46 4.55
CA ALA A 327 -17.11 -20.91 4.52
C ALA A 327 -15.78 -21.33 5.14
N LYS A 328 -14.68 -20.68 4.73
CA LYS A 328 -13.35 -20.98 5.28
C LYS A 328 -13.25 -20.65 6.77
N LYS A 329 -13.80 -19.52 7.23
CA LYS A 329 -13.81 -19.11 8.65
C LYS A 329 -14.66 -20.01 9.53
N CYS A 330 -15.78 -20.51 9.00
CA CYS A 330 -16.74 -21.36 9.70
C CYS A 330 -16.40 -22.85 9.61
N GLY A 331 -15.43 -23.23 8.78
CA GLY A 331 -15.05 -24.63 8.58
C GLY A 331 -16.08 -25.42 7.78
N ILE A 332 -16.77 -24.76 6.85
CA ILE A 332 -17.70 -25.40 5.91
C ILE A 332 -16.90 -26.15 4.86
N ASP A 333 -17.41 -27.31 4.46
CA ASP A 333 -16.81 -28.15 3.43
C ASP A 333 -16.83 -27.47 2.06
N GLU A 334 -15.81 -27.71 1.24
CA GLU A 334 -15.70 -27.05 -0.07
C GLU A 334 -16.84 -27.49 -1.00
N ASP A 335 -17.25 -28.77 -0.98
CA ASP A 335 -18.33 -29.24 -1.85
C ASP A 335 -19.68 -28.62 -1.45
N GLU A 336 -19.88 -28.37 -0.16
CA GLU A 336 -21.05 -27.62 0.33
C GLU A 336 -21.04 -26.18 -0.18
N LEU A 337 -19.93 -25.46 0.01
CA LEU A 337 -19.77 -24.10 -0.50
C LEU A 337 -19.99 -24.03 -2.02
N ARG A 338 -19.45 -24.98 -2.79
CA ARG A 338 -19.61 -25.00 -4.24
C ARG A 338 -21.08 -25.16 -4.62
N ARG A 339 -21.81 -26.07 -3.99
CA ARG A 339 -23.26 -26.23 -4.23
C ARG A 339 -24.02 -24.94 -3.95
N ASP A 340 -23.76 -24.31 -2.81
CA ASP A 340 -24.43 -23.06 -2.42
C ASP A 340 -24.10 -21.90 -3.38
N ALA A 341 -22.83 -21.76 -3.77
CA ALA A 341 -22.39 -20.72 -4.69
C ALA A 341 -22.99 -20.91 -6.11
N PHE A 342 -23.04 -22.14 -6.61
CA PHE A 342 -23.65 -22.42 -7.92
C PHE A 342 -25.18 -22.30 -7.90
N ALA A 343 -25.83 -22.50 -6.76
CA ALA A 343 -27.27 -22.24 -6.61
C ALA A 343 -27.63 -20.75 -6.83
N LEU A 344 -26.70 -19.84 -6.53
CA LEU A 344 -26.86 -18.39 -6.73
C LEU A 344 -26.62 -17.94 -8.18
N LEU A 345 -26.05 -18.78 -9.04
CA LEU A 345 -25.69 -18.41 -10.42
C LEU A 345 -26.90 -17.87 -11.20
N ARG A 346 -27.99 -18.64 -11.26
CA ARG A 346 -29.19 -18.26 -12.02
C ARG A 346 -29.87 -17.01 -11.41
N PRO A 347 -30.16 -16.95 -10.09
CA PRO A 347 -30.68 -15.73 -9.47
C PRO A 347 -29.84 -14.49 -9.74
N TYR A 348 -28.52 -14.63 -9.76
CA TYR A 348 -27.61 -13.51 -10.00
C TYR A 348 -27.60 -13.10 -11.46
N ASP A 349 -27.59 -14.05 -12.39
CA ASP A 349 -27.62 -13.78 -13.83
C ASP A 349 -28.96 -13.19 -14.29
N ASP A 350 -30.07 -13.61 -13.68
CA ASP A 350 -31.41 -13.08 -13.93
C ASP A 350 -31.55 -11.59 -13.53
N MET A 351 -30.62 -11.05 -12.73
CA MET A 351 -30.55 -9.61 -12.43
C MET A 351 -29.97 -8.77 -13.58
N SER A 352 -29.39 -9.41 -14.61
CA SER A 352 -28.77 -8.71 -15.75
C SER A 352 -29.79 -8.38 -16.83
N VAL A 353 -29.93 -7.08 -17.11
CA VAL A 353 -30.74 -6.58 -18.24
C VAL A 353 -29.93 -6.51 -19.54
N GLU A 354 -28.60 -6.30 -19.45
CA GLU A 354 -27.72 -6.13 -20.60
C GLU A 354 -26.78 -7.33 -20.77
N ASP A 355 -26.51 -7.73 -22.01
CA ASP A 355 -25.64 -8.88 -22.36
C ASP A 355 -24.19 -8.69 -21.89
N ILE A 356 -23.72 -7.45 -21.75
CA ILE A 356 -22.38 -7.13 -21.25
C ILE A 356 -22.21 -7.37 -19.74
N ASN A 357 -23.31 -7.56 -19.01
CA ASN A 357 -23.32 -7.68 -17.55
C ASN A 357 -23.81 -9.05 -17.09
N ARG A 358 -23.86 -10.07 -17.98
CA ARG A 358 -24.24 -11.44 -17.59
C ARG A 358 -23.33 -11.98 -16.49
N PHE A 359 -23.91 -12.76 -15.58
CA PHE A 359 -23.17 -13.41 -14.49
C PHE A 359 -22.99 -14.88 -14.84
N THR A 360 -21.74 -15.32 -14.95
CA THR A 360 -21.39 -16.59 -15.58
C THR A 360 -20.81 -17.59 -14.58
N LYS A 361 -20.63 -18.84 -15.03
CA LYS A 361 -19.95 -19.87 -14.23
C LYS A 361 -18.52 -19.47 -13.88
N ASP A 362 -17.83 -18.74 -14.77
CA ASP A 362 -16.45 -18.30 -14.55
C ASP A 362 -16.36 -17.29 -13.41
N ASP A 363 -17.36 -16.41 -13.26
CA ASP A 363 -17.45 -15.48 -12.14
C ASP A 363 -17.57 -16.22 -10.79
N VAL A 364 -18.37 -17.29 -10.75
CA VAL A 364 -18.52 -18.15 -9.56
C VAL A 364 -17.21 -18.86 -9.24
N VAL A 365 -16.57 -19.48 -10.25
CA VAL A 365 -15.29 -20.19 -10.06
C VAL A 365 -14.18 -19.23 -9.59
N CYS A 366 -14.07 -18.06 -10.20
CA CYS A 366 -13.11 -17.03 -9.82
C CYS A 366 -13.34 -16.53 -8.38
N ALA A 367 -14.60 -16.34 -7.97
CA ALA A 367 -14.93 -15.93 -6.61
C ALA A 367 -14.59 -17.02 -5.57
N LEU A 368 -14.76 -18.30 -5.93
CA LEU A 368 -14.46 -19.45 -5.06
C LEU A 368 -12.96 -19.62 -4.76
N GLU A 369 -12.06 -19.01 -5.56
CA GLU A 369 -10.62 -18.99 -5.26
C GLU A 369 -10.31 -18.34 -3.88
N MET A 370 -11.25 -17.55 -3.34
CA MET A 370 -11.11 -16.94 -2.02
C MET A 370 -11.41 -17.90 -0.85
N PHE A 371 -11.76 -19.17 -1.12
CA PHE A 371 -11.78 -20.26 -0.12
C PHE A 371 -10.35 -20.66 0.29
N ASN A 372 -9.61 -19.70 0.83
CA ASN A 372 -8.18 -19.81 1.11
C ASN A 372 -7.90 -19.36 2.55
N GLU A 373 -6.95 -20.05 3.20
CA GLU A 373 -6.50 -19.79 4.56
C GLU A 373 -5.99 -18.35 4.76
N ASP A 374 -5.47 -17.70 3.72
CA ASP A 374 -4.97 -16.32 3.80
C ASP A 374 -6.07 -15.28 4.11
N TYR A 375 -7.34 -15.61 3.86
CA TYR A 375 -8.48 -14.71 4.05
C TYR A 375 -9.27 -14.97 5.35
N VAL A 376 -8.83 -15.90 6.21
CA VAL A 376 -9.55 -16.21 7.46
C VAL A 376 -9.58 -15.04 8.45
N THR A 377 -8.70 -14.04 8.31
CA THR A 377 -8.72 -12.81 9.12
C THR A 377 -9.33 -11.61 8.40
N PHE A 378 -10.10 -11.83 7.33
CA PHE A 378 -10.68 -10.73 6.56
C PHE A 378 -11.69 -9.92 7.42
N PRO A 379 -11.55 -8.59 7.55
CA PRO A 379 -12.40 -7.81 8.46
C PRO A 379 -13.87 -7.75 8.07
N ARG A 380 -14.78 -7.74 9.06
CA ARG A 380 -16.24 -7.56 8.85
C ARG A 380 -16.55 -6.27 8.09
N ASP A 381 -15.92 -5.18 8.46
CA ASP A 381 -16.18 -3.86 7.85
C ASP A 381 -15.77 -3.83 6.37
N ASP A 382 -14.76 -4.61 6.00
CA ASP A 382 -14.34 -4.74 4.60
C ASP A 382 -15.30 -5.63 3.81
N ILE A 383 -15.87 -6.69 4.44
CA ILE A 383 -16.94 -7.49 3.83
C ILE A 383 -18.16 -6.62 3.54
N ALA A 384 -18.58 -5.80 4.50
CA ALA A 384 -19.71 -4.88 4.34
C ALA A 384 -19.52 -3.91 3.16
N LYS A 385 -18.30 -3.36 3.00
CA LYS A 385 -17.95 -2.46 1.90
C LYS A 385 -17.98 -3.18 0.55
N LEU A 386 -17.39 -4.37 0.45
CA LEU A 386 -17.29 -5.11 -0.82
C LEU A 386 -18.66 -5.62 -1.29
N SER A 387 -19.47 -6.15 -0.38
CA SER A 387 -20.79 -6.67 -0.71
C SER A 387 -21.84 -5.57 -0.88
N GLY A 388 -21.56 -4.34 -0.47
CA GLY A 388 -22.55 -3.25 -0.43
C GLY A 388 -23.65 -3.46 0.62
N LEU A 389 -23.47 -4.39 1.56
CA LEU A 389 -24.46 -4.75 2.59
C LEU A 389 -24.04 -4.24 3.97
N THR A 390 -24.96 -3.62 4.69
CA THR A 390 -24.69 -3.08 6.04
C THR A 390 -24.43 -4.21 7.04
N MET A 391 -23.33 -4.18 7.80
CA MET A 391 -23.05 -5.21 8.82
C MET A 391 -22.96 -4.59 10.22
N PRO A 392 -24.06 -4.57 11.00
CA PRO A 392 -24.03 -4.00 12.34
C PRO A 392 -23.14 -4.80 13.29
N VAL A 393 -22.48 -4.11 14.23
CA VAL A 393 -21.71 -4.74 15.30
C VAL A 393 -22.68 -5.49 16.22
N ASN A 394 -22.40 -6.77 16.49
CA ASN A 394 -23.17 -7.53 17.47
C ASN A 394 -23.03 -6.88 18.87
N LYS A 395 -24.13 -6.34 19.40
CA LYS A 395 -24.18 -5.70 20.73
C LYS A 395 -24.52 -6.76 21.78
N ARG A 396 -23.51 -7.23 22.49
CA ARG A 396 -23.61 -8.33 23.47
C ARG A 396 -24.61 -8.10 24.62
N ASN A 397 -25.00 -6.85 24.90
CA ASN A 397 -25.88 -6.51 26.03
C ASN A 397 -26.93 -5.42 25.73
N TRP A 398 -27.11 -5.04 24.45
CA TRP A 398 -27.99 -3.95 24.00
C TRP A 398 -27.78 -2.58 24.70
N ARG A 399 -26.76 -2.44 25.55
CA ARG A 399 -26.47 -1.23 26.32
C ARG A 399 -25.40 -0.43 25.60
N LYS A 400 -25.56 0.90 25.61
CA LYS A 400 -24.47 1.79 25.18
C LYS A 400 -23.26 1.60 26.12
N GLN A 401 -22.03 1.76 25.62
CA GLN A 401 -20.81 1.59 26.42
C GLN A 401 -20.86 2.42 27.72
N GLU A 402 -21.41 3.63 27.66
CA GLU A 402 -21.63 4.48 28.81
C GLU A 402 -22.51 3.81 29.89
N GLN A 403 -23.64 3.21 29.52
CA GLN A 403 -24.51 2.46 30.43
C GLN A 403 -23.81 1.22 31.00
N HIS A 404 -23.06 0.49 30.17
CA HIS A 404 -22.31 -0.67 30.63
C HIS A 404 -21.25 -0.28 31.66
N LEU A 405 -20.51 0.80 31.42
CA LEU A 405 -19.51 1.31 32.35
C LEU A 405 -20.15 1.90 33.61
N LYS A 406 -21.30 2.57 33.52
CA LYS A 406 -22.05 3.04 34.69
C LYS A 406 -22.47 1.87 35.58
N ILE A 407 -23.02 0.81 35.00
CA ILE A 407 -23.41 -0.39 35.77
C ILE A 407 -22.18 -1.08 36.36
N ALA A 408 -21.10 -1.27 35.58
CA ALA A 408 -19.89 -1.89 36.09
C ALA A 408 -19.24 -1.09 37.23
N ARG A 409 -19.23 0.24 37.13
CA ARG A 409 -18.76 1.14 38.20
C ARG A 409 -19.67 1.07 39.42
N ALA A 410 -20.98 1.12 39.24
CA ALA A 410 -21.94 0.99 40.34
C ALA A 410 -21.81 -0.37 41.03
N THR A 411 -21.72 -1.48 40.29
CA THR A 411 -21.47 -2.81 40.85
C THR A 411 -20.12 -2.87 41.57
N ARG A 412 -19.05 -2.30 41.01
CA ARG A 412 -17.76 -2.19 41.71
C ARG A 412 -17.89 -1.40 43.00
N ASP A 413 -18.57 -0.26 42.98
CA ASP A 413 -18.72 0.61 44.15
C ASP A 413 -19.67 -0.03 45.20
N ILE A 414 -20.56 -0.94 44.81
CA ILE A 414 -21.41 -1.74 45.72
C ILE A 414 -20.65 -2.95 46.29
N VAL A 415 -19.92 -3.69 45.45
CA VAL A 415 -19.22 -4.94 45.82
C VAL A 415 -17.87 -4.66 46.50
N HIS A 416 -17.23 -3.54 46.14
CA HIS A 416 -15.96 -3.06 46.66
C HIS A 416 -16.08 -1.59 47.04
N SER A 417 -16.95 -1.30 48.02
CA SER A 417 -17.21 0.05 48.54
C SER A 417 -15.97 0.83 48.96
N ASN A 418 -14.91 0.12 49.35
CA ASN A 418 -13.69 0.71 49.90
C ASN A 418 -12.52 0.67 48.90
N TRP A 419 -12.75 0.50 47.59
CA TRP A 419 -11.66 0.42 46.61
C TRP A 419 -10.80 1.70 46.52
N ARG A 420 -11.31 2.84 47.01
CA ARG A 420 -10.57 4.11 47.11
C ARG A 420 -9.94 4.35 48.48
N GLU A 421 -10.43 3.72 49.54
CA GLU A 421 -9.84 3.81 50.88
C GLU A 421 -8.65 2.84 50.97
N GLY A 422 -7.44 3.38 50.88
CA GLY A 422 -6.21 2.66 51.23
C GLY A 422 -5.68 1.62 50.23
N ASN A 423 -6.39 1.31 49.14
CA ASN A 423 -5.95 0.30 48.15
C ASN A 423 -5.50 0.87 46.80
N GLY A 424 -5.43 2.19 46.66
CA GLY A 424 -4.74 2.83 45.53
C GLY A 424 -3.23 2.78 45.76
N ARG A 425 -2.45 2.30 44.77
CA ARG A 425 -0.98 2.31 44.85
C ARG A 425 -0.50 3.75 45.14
N PRO A 426 0.18 4.02 46.26
CA PRO A 426 0.66 5.36 46.58
C PRO A 426 1.55 5.87 45.45
N SER A 427 1.41 7.16 45.09
CA SER A 427 2.24 7.73 44.03
C SER A 427 3.71 7.60 44.40
N ALA A 428 4.56 7.27 43.43
CA ALA A 428 5.99 7.14 43.69
C ALA A 428 6.60 8.44 44.25
N GLN A 429 6.01 9.60 43.92
CA GLN A 429 6.39 10.90 44.47
C GLN A 429 6.11 11.00 45.97
N ALA A 430 4.93 10.58 46.45
CA ALA A 430 4.59 10.58 47.87
C ALA A 430 5.52 9.66 48.67
N ARG A 431 5.81 8.47 48.14
CA ARG A 431 6.71 7.49 48.77
C ARG A 431 8.14 8.02 48.91
N VAL A 432 8.69 8.67 47.88
CA VAL A 432 10.03 9.28 47.95
C VAL A 432 10.05 10.44 48.94
N TYR A 433 8.99 11.27 48.96
CA TYR A 433 8.88 12.40 49.87
C TYR A 433 8.79 11.98 51.34
N GLU A 434 7.90 11.04 51.68
CA GLU A 434 7.74 10.52 53.04
C GLU A 434 9.01 9.85 53.55
N TRP A 435 9.66 9.05 52.69
CA TRP A 435 10.93 8.41 53.04
C TRP A 435 12.01 9.44 53.38
N ARG A 436 12.10 10.53 52.61
CA ARG A 436 13.08 11.61 52.83
C ARG A 436 12.81 12.41 54.11
N GLN A 437 11.54 12.56 54.52
CA GLN A 437 11.19 13.19 55.79
C GLN A 437 11.62 12.33 56.98
N GLN A 438 11.51 11.00 56.86
CA GLN A 438 11.93 10.06 57.91
C GLN A 438 13.45 9.85 57.93
N HIS A 439 14.15 10.12 56.83
CA HIS A 439 15.60 9.95 56.69
C HIS A 439 16.26 11.22 56.14
N PRO A 440 16.41 12.28 56.96
CA PRO A 440 16.94 13.58 56.50
C PRO A 440 18.35 13.51 55.89
N GLU A 441 19.18 12.61 56.41
CA GLU A 441 20.56 12.34 55.94
C GLU A 441 20.65 11.21 54.90
N GLY A 442 19.51 10.63 54.50
CA GLY A 442 19.45 9.46 53.63
C GLY A 442 19.85 9.78 52.19
N ARG A 443 20.59 8.89 51.51
CA ARG A 443 20.97 9.07 50.11
C ARG A 443 19.95 8.44 49.16
N LYS A 444 19.93 8.89 47.90
CA LYS A 444 19.07 8.34 46.82
C LYS A 444 19.17 6.81 46.68
N ALA A 445 20.37 6.26 46.92
CA ALA A 445 20.62 4.82 46.86
C ALA A 445 19.92 4.05 48.00
N ASP A 446 19.83 4.65 49.19
CA ASP A 446 19.20 4.05 50.36
C ASP A 446 17.67 4.02 50.18
N CYS A 447 17.10 5.12 49.65
CA CYS A 447 15.69 5.18 49.27
C CYS A 447 15.32 4.12 48.23
N HIS A 448 16.17 3.88 47.22
CA HIS A 448 15.95 2.80 46.26
C HIS A 448 15.93 1.42 46.94
N ARG A 449 16.91 1.14 47.80
CA ARG A 449 17.06 -0.13 48.51
C ARG A 449 15.87 -0.42 49.42
N GLU A 450 15.33 0.59 50.08
CA GLU A 450 14.25 0.42 51.08
C GLU A 450 12.85 0.52 50.47
N THR A 451 12.65 1.35 49.45
CA THR A 451 11.33 1.52 48.82
C THR A 451 11.09 0.62 47.60
N GLY A 452 12.16 0.04 47.04
CA GLY A 452 12.11 -0.75 45.80
C GLY A 452 11.73 0.07 44.56
N LEU A 453 11.76 1.40 44.65
CA LEU A 453 11.44 2.30 43.54
C LEU A 453 12.60 2.36 42.54
N ASP A 454 12.30 2.38 41.24
CA ASP A 454 13.33 2.49 40.20
C ASP A 454 14.24 3.73 40.43
N PRO A 455 15.57 3.61 40.28
CA PRO A 455 16.50 4.71 40.54
C PRO A 455 16.24 5.99 39.73
N LYS A 456 15.67 5.90 38.52
CA LYS A 456 15.26 7.08 37.74
C LYS A 456 14.03 7.75 38.35
N THR A 457 13.12 6.96 38.91
CA THR A 457 11.94 7.46 39.62
C THR A 457 12.33 8.17 40.91
N VAL A 458 13.27 7.63 41.69
CA VAL A 458 13.81 8.28 42.91
C VAL A 458 14.50 9.61 42.55
N ARG A 459 15.36 9.63 41.52
CA ARG A 459 16.02 10.86 41.06
C ARG A 459 15.03 11.94 40.61
N LYS A 460 13.97 11.54 39.88
CA LYS A 460 12.94 12.46 39.37
C LYS A 460 12.21 13.18 40.51
N TRP A 461 11.92 12.48 41.60
CA TRP A 461 11.05 13.01 42.67
C TRP A 461 11.80 13.47 43.92
N TRP A 462 13.12 13.31 43.98
CA TRP A 462 13.93 13.59 45.16
C TRP A 462 13.76 15.02 45.71
N ASP A 463 13.79 16.00 44.80
CA ASP A 463 13.69 17.43 45.10
C ASP A 463 12.35 18.04 44.66
N CYS A 464 11.38 17.19 44.33
CA CYS A 464 10.07 17.61 43.86
C CYS A 464 9.02 17.24 44.90
N PRO A 465 8.82 18.06 45.95
CA PRO A 465 7.78 17.82 46.93
C PRO A 465 6.42 17.72 46.23
N PRO A 466 5.53 16.81 46.65
CA PRO A 466 4.24 16.73 46.02
C PRO A 466 3.43 17.98 46.38
N PRO A 467 2.49 18.42 45.51
CA PRO A 467 1.94 19.78 45.50
C PRO A 467 1.40 20.21 46.87
N ALA A 468 1.51 21.52 47.15
CA ALA A 468 1.14 22.13 48.42
C ALA A 468 -0.37 22.03 48.71
N VAL A 469 -1.18 21.92 47.67
CA VAL A 469 -2.63 21.69 47.76
C VAL A 469 -2.93 20.30 47.22
N ARG A 470 -3.58 19.45 48.00
CA ARG A 470 -4.03 18.13 47.58
C ARG A 470 -5.47 17.88 47.98
N PHE A 471 -6.16 17.09 47.17
CA PHE A 471 -7.45 16.54 47.51
C PHE A 471 -7.26 15.16 48.11
N GLU A 472 -7.52 15.01 49.40
CA GLU A 472 -7.49 13.74 50.13
C GLU A 472 -8.84 13.55 50.83
N ASN A 473 -9.46 12.39 50.65
CA ASN A 473 -10.73 12.01 51.29
C ASN A 473 -11.88 13.03 51.14
N GLY A 474 -11.92 13.75 50.02
CA GLY A 474 -12.96 14.76 49.74
C GLY A 474 -12.70 16.14 50.36
N HIS A 475 -11.56 16.33 51.02
CA HIS A 475 -11.14 17.61 51.61
C HIS A 475 -9.88 18.16 50.91
N ILE A 476 -9.76 19.50 50.91
CA ILE A 476 -8.57 20.20 50.42
C ILE A 476 -7.58 20.30 51.58
N THR A 477 -6.46 19.60 51.47
CA THR A 477 -5.35 19.68 52.40
C THR A 477 -4.29 20.64 51.86
N VAL A 478 -3.95 21.68 52.63
CA VAL A 478 -2.93 22.68 52.28
C VAL A 478 -1.73 22.54 53.21
N ARG A 479 -0.53 22.38 52.64
CA ARG A 479 0.72 22.50 53.40
C ARG A 479 1.05 23.96 53.63
N VAL A 480 1.10 24.36 54.89
CA VAL A 480 1.57 25.67 55.34
C VAL A 480 2.96 25.49 55.93
N SER A 481 3.95 26.26 55.48
CA SER A 481 5.23 26.38 56.20
C SER A 481 5.11 27.60 57.14
N PRO A 482 5.45 27.47 58.43
CA PRO A 482 5.45 28.62 59.34
C PRO A 482 6.36 29.73 58.80
N SER A 483 6.01 31.00 59.01
CA SER A 483 6.96 32.09 58.75
C SER A 483 8.16 31.96 59.68
N GLN A 484 9.30 32.54 59.29
CA GLN A 484 10.49 32.59 60.14
C GLN A 484 10.15 33.26 61.49
N GLU A 485 9.38 34.35 61.46
CA GLU A 485 8.86 35.03 62.66
C GLU A 485 8.02 34.12 63.58
N LEU A 486 7.17 33.24 63.01
CA LEU A 486 6.38 32.31 63.83
C LEU A 486 7.25 31.18 64.40
N SER A 487 8.28 30.76 63.66
CA SER A 487 9.24 29.74 64.13
C SER A 487 10.14 30.30 65.23
N ASP A 488 10.60 31.53 65.07
CA ASP A 488 11.42 32.24 66.05
C ASP A 488 10.60 32.54 67.31
N TRP A 489 9.33 32.94 67.18
CA TRP A 489 8.41 33.12 68.32
C TRP A 489 8.15 31.81 69.10
N ILE A 490 7.97 30.67 68.40
CA ILE A 490 7.79 29.38 69.07
C ILE A 490 9.08 28.94 69.78
N LEU A 491 10.25 29.22 69.22
CA LEU A 491 11.55 28.91 69.83
C LEU A 491 11.82 29.79 71.07
N ASP A 492 11.52 31.09 70.99
CA ASP A 492 11.63 32.02 72.12
C ASP A 492 10.65 31.63 73.24
N ALA A 493 9.41 31.28 72.90
CA ALA A 493 8.41 30.81 73.87
C ALA A 493 8.78 29.48 74.57
N LEU A 494 9.64 28.67 73.94
CA LEU A 494 10.19 27.45 74.53
C LEU A 494 11.46 27.71 75.37
N HIS A 495 12.15 28.84 75.18
CA HIS A 495 13.31 29.25 75.98
C HIS A 495 12.92 30.07 77.23
N ASP A 496 11.87 30.87 77.17
CA ASP A 496 11.40 31.69 78.30
C ASP A 496 10.62 30.88 79.36
N GLY A 497 10.38 29.58 79.16
CA GLY A 497 9.83 28.67 80.17
C GLY A 497 10.84 28.13 81.18
N GLY A 498 12.08 28.64 81.20
CA GLY A 498 13.20 28.09 81.99
C GLY A 498 13.83 29.02 83.04
N GLN A 499 13.35 30.25 83.21
CA GLN A 499 13.82 31.17 84.27
C GLN A 499 12.66 32.00 84.86
N GLU A 500 11.83 31.34 85.68
CA GLU A 500 11.46 31.73 87.06
C GLU A 500 10.51 30.68 87.68
#